data_AF-A0ABD0BI25-F1
#
_entry.id   AF-A0ABD0BI25-F1
#
_cell.length_a   1.000
_cell.length_b   1.000
_cell.length_c   1.000
_cell.angle_alpha   90.00
_cell.angle_beta   90.00
_cell.angle_gamma   90.00
#
_symmetry.space_group_name_H-M   'P 1'
#
loop_
_entity.id
_entity.type
_entity.pdbx_description
1 polymer ?
#
loop_
_entity_poly.entity_id
_entity_poly.type
_entity_poly.pdbx_seq_one_letter_code
_entity_poly.pdbx_strand_id
1 'polypeptide(L)'
;MGKTTRQLWNDAATNLMETARTPRGIAIHTRELSRLVQQPTVGLHIAAGKGPASSWLAHPRTFTLIHQYISTQFNEEPVFFCPTSKILIAVPFSQKCPKLATWLTTFEHPLEQGGVLYSSGFPAHIDHFTA
;
A
#
# COMPACT_ATOMS: atom_id res chain seq x y z
N MET A 1 5.23 15.04 31.68
CA MET A 1 6.04 15.32 30.47
C MET A 1 5.34 14.73 29.27
N GLY A 2 5.15 15.52 28.19
CA GLY A 2 4.48 15.08 26.96
C GLY A 2 5.42 14.35 26.00
N LYS A 3 4.85 13.59 25.05
CA LYS A 3 5.60 12.95 23.95
C LYS A 3 5.87 13.96 22.83
N THR A 4 7.03 13.84 22.19
CA THR A 4 7.36 14.58 20.97
C THR A 4 6.60 14.04 19.75
N THR A 5 6.45 14.84 18.69
CA THR A 5 5.86 14.39 17.42
C THR A 5 6.54 13.14 16.86
N ARG A 6 7.87 13.06 16.95
CA ARG A 6 8.64 11.88 16.50
C ARG A 6 8.29 10.63 17.32
N GLN A 7 8.16 10.76 18.63
CA GLN A 7 7.74 9.65 19.49
C GLN A 7 6.31 9.21 19.17
N LEU A 8 5.39 10.17 18.98
CA LEU A 8 4.02 9.86 18.59
C LEU A 8 3.94 9.16 17.22
N TRP A 9 4.76 9.56 16.24
CA TRP A 9 4.82 8.91 14.92
C TRP A 9 5.39 7.48 14.99
N ASN A 10 6.45 7.27 15.79
CA ASN A 10 7.00 5.95 16.05
C ASN A 10 6.01 5.04 16.80
N ASP A 11 5.28 5.60 17.78
CA ASP A 11 4.25 4.89 18.52
C ASP A 11 3.08 4.51 17.60
N ALA A 12 2.67 5.39 16.70
CA ALA A 12 1.64 5.10 15.71
C ALA A 12 2.02 3.92 14.81
N ALA A 13 3.27 3.87 14.33
CA ALA A 13 3.77 2.72 13.56
C ALA A 13 3.79 1.43 14.39
N THR A 14 4.23 1.52 15.64
CA THR A 14 4.24 0.38 16.58
C THR A 14 2.82 -0.15 16.78
N ASN A 15 1.87 0.74 17.08
CA ASN A 15 0.46 0.39 17.26
C ASN A 15 -0.12 -0.27 16.00
N LEU A 16 0.16 0.27 14.81
CA LEU A 16 -0.31 -0.34 13.56
C LEU A 16 0.21 -1.77 13.40
N MET A 17 1.51 -2.00 13.62
CA MET A 17 2.09 -3.34 13.56
C MET A 17 1.50 -4.30 14.60
N GLU A 18 1.24 -3.83 15.83
CA GLU A 18 0.60 -4.66 16.86
C GLU A 18 -0.80 -5.11 16.44
N THR A 19 -1.57 -4.28 15.73
CA THR A 19 -2.90 -4.71 15.25
C THR A 19 -2.86 -5.82 14.20
N ALA A 20 -1.72 -6.00 13.52
CA ALA A 20 -1.48 -7.04 12.53
C ALA A 20 -0.67 -8.22 13.07
N ARG A 21 -0.22 -8.16 14.34
CA ARG A 21 0.66 -9.17 14.92
C ARG A 21 -0.09 -10.47 15.15
N THR A 22 0.57 -11.56 14.80
CA THR A 22 0.18 -12.94 15.09
C THR A 22 1.37 -13.67 15.74
N PRO A 23 1.17 -14.88 16.31
CA PRO A 23 2.29 -15.69 16.80
C PRO A 23 3.36 -16.01 15.74
N ARG A 24 3.03 -15.90 14.44
CA ARG A 24 3.95 -16.18 13.32
C ARG A 24 4.56 -14.91 12.70
N GLY A 25 4.30 -13.73 13.27
CA GLY A 25 4.75 -12.44 12.73
C GLY A 25 3.59 -11.54 12.30
N ILE A 26 3.85 -10.61 11.39
CA ILE A 26 2.86 -9.66 10.88
C ILE A 26 2.00 -10.33 9.80
N ALA A 27 0.68 -10.36 10.00
CA ALA A 27 -0.26 -10.86 9.01
C ALA A 27 -0.55 -9.80 7.95
N ILE A 28 -0.13 -10.09 6.72
CA ILE A 28 -0.48 -9.33 5.52
C ILE A 28 -1.34 -10.24 4.66
N HIS A 29 -2.59 -9.85 4.46
CA HIS A 29 -3.55 -10.56 3.63
C HIS A 29 -3.58 -9.94 2.24
N THR A 30 -3.54 -10.80 1.22
CA THR A 30 -3.65 -10.39 -0.16
C THR A 30 -4.78 -11.15 -0.84
N ARG A 31 -5.37 -10.52 -1.84
CA ARG A 31 -6.29 -11.15 -2.79
C ARG A 31 -6.10 -10.53 -4.16
N GLU A 32 -6.51 -11.25 -5.18
CA GLU A 32 -6.52 -10.76 -6.56
C GLU A 32 -7.24 -9.41 -6.69
N LEU A 33 -6.57 -8.44 -7.31
CA LEU A 33 -7.11 -7.09 -7.53
C LEU A 33 -8.36 -7.13 -8.42
N SER A 34 -8.44 -8.08 -9.34
CA SER A 34 -9.62 -8.30 -10.19
C SER A 34 -10.93 -8.46 -9.40
N ARG A 35 -10.87 -8.95 -8.15
CA ARG A 35 -12.05 -9.05 -7.26
C ARG A 35 -12.54 -7.70 -6.74
N LEU A 36 -11.67 -6.70 -6.65
CA LEU A 36 -12.02 -5.35 -6.24
C LEU A 36 -12.50 -4.53 -7.45
N VAL A 37 -11.79 -4.63 -8.56
CA VAL A 37 -12.05 -3.86 -9.80
C VAL A 37 -13.20 -4.47 -10.62
N GLN A 38 -13.61 -5.71 -10.32
CA GLN A 38 -14.64 -6.47 -11.04
C GLN A 38 -14.35 -6.68 -12.54
N GLN A 39 -13.05 -6.69 -12.90
CA GLN A 39 -12.56 -6.96 -14.26
C GLN A 39 -11.15 -7.55 -14.20
N PRO A 40 -10.70 -8.30 -15.23
CA PRO A 40 -9.34 -8.85 -15.26
C PRO A 40 -8.28 -7.74 -15.15
N THR A 41 -7.60 -7.71 -13.99
CA THR A 41 -6.61 -6.70 -13.61
C THR A 41 -5.52 -7.38 -12.80
N VAL A 42 -4.27 -7.27 -13.25
CA VAL A 42 -3.09 -7.79 -12.54
C VAL A 42 -2.86 -6.97 -11.28
N GLY A 43 -2.50 -7.64 -10.19
CA GLY A 43 -2.11 -7.00 -8.94
C GLY A 43 -2.84 -7.57 -7.73
N LEU A 44 -2.51 -7.02 -6.57
CA LEU A 44 -3.03 -7.47 -5.29
C LEU A 44 -3.78 -6.33 -4.59
N HIS A 45 -4.92 -6.66 -4.01
CA HIS A 45 -5.54 -5.87 -2.95
C HIS A 45 -5.00 -6.36 -1.61
N ILE A 46 -4.47 -5.43 -0.82
CA ILE A 46 -3.72 -5.69 0.40
C ILE A 46 -4.50 -5.20 1.61
N ALA A 47 -4.52 -6.03 2.66
CA ALA A 47 -5.04 -5.67 3.98
C ALA A 47 -4.09 -6.19 5.07
N ALA A 48 -3.81 -5.38 6.08
CA ALA A 48 -2.98 -5.78 7.21
C ALA A 48 -3.41 -5.03 8.48
N GLY A 49 -3.66 -5.78 9.55
CA GLY A 49 -4.07 -5.23 10.84
C GLY A 49 -5.43 -4.52 10.82
N LYS A 50 -5.58 -3.59 11.77
CA LYS A 50 -6.78 -2.75 11.93
C LYS A 50 -6.47 -1.32 11.56
N GLY A 51 -7.48 -0.59 11.10
CA GLY A 51 -7.35 0.82 10.72
C GLY A 51 -7.24 1.03 9.20
N PRO A 52 -6.88 2.25 8.77
CA PRO A 52 -6.76 2.56 7.35
C PRO A 52 -5.61 1.79 6.70
N ALA A 53 -5.87 1.10 5.59
CA ALA A 53 -4.87 0.36 4.83
C ALA A 53 -3.71 1.27 4.37
N SER A 54 -4.02 2.50 3.96
CA SER A 54 -3.05 3.53 3.58
C SER A 54 -2.00 3.86 4.66
N SER A 55 -2.30 3.62 5.96
CA SER A 55 -1.38 3.91 7.06
C SER A 55 -0.08 3.08 6.99
N TRP A 56 -0.10 1.94 6.29
CA TRP A 56 1.10 1.13 6.08
C TRP A 56 2.17 1.85 5.28
N LEU A 57 1.80 2.79 4.40
CA LEU A 57 2.73 3.57 3.58
C LEU A 57 3.29 4.80 4.30
N ALA A 58 2.69 5.20 5.43
CA ALA A 58 2.94 6.49 6.07
C ALA A 58 4.16 6.53 7.00
N HIS A 59 4.81 5.40 7.27
CA HIS A 59 5.97 5.33 8.15
C HIS A 59 7.04 4.36 7.60
N PRO A 60 8.35 4.71 7.66
CA PRO A 60 9.43 3.88 7.13
C PRO A 60 9.41 2.41 7.53
N ARG A 61 9.20 2.13 8.81
CA ARG A 61 9.12 0.76 9.34
C ARG A 61 7.97 -0.05 8.75
N THR A 62 6.76 0.52 8.66
CA THR A 62 5.58 -0.21 8.16
C THR A 62 5.63 -0.35 6.64
N PHE A 63 6.13 0.68 5.95
CA PHE A 63 6.24 0.64 4.50
C PHE A 63 7.31 -0.37 4.06
N THR A 64 8.45 -0.44 4.77
CA THR A 64 9.47 -1.46 4.50
C THR A 64 8.92 -2.88 4.62
N LEU A 65 8.11 -3.16 5.64
CA LEU A 65 7.51 -4.50 5.83
C LEU A 65 6.58 -4.89 4.67
N ILE A 66 5.67 -3.98 4.29
CA ILE A 66 4.72 -4.28 3.22
C ILE A 66 5.40 -4.32 1.84
N HIS A 67 6.39 -3.44 1.60
CA HIS A 67 7.19 -3.43 0.39
C HIS A 67 7.94 -4.75 0.21
N GLN A 68 8.68 -5.21 1.22
CA GLN A 68 9.44 -6.46 1.14
C GLN A 68 8.54 -7.68 0.89
N TYR A 69 7.39 -7.74 1.59
CA TYR A 69 6.44 -8.83 1.42
C TYR A 69 5.89 -8.85 -0.01
N ILE A 70 5.39 -7.72 -0.52
CA ILE A 70 4.79 -7.64 -1.85
C ILE A 70 5.83 -7.81 -2.96
N SER A 71 7.04 -7.27 -2.79
CA SER A 71 8.15 -7.49 -3.73
C SER A 71 8.48 -8.98 -3.87
N THR A 72 8.41 -9.73 -2.77
CA THR A 72 8.58 -11.19 -2.79
C THR A 72 7.43 -11.88 -3.51
N GLN A 73 6.19 -11.42 -3.35
CA GLN A 73 5.03 -11.99 -4.06
C GLN A 73 5.09 -11.76 -5.57
N PHE A 74 5.58 -10.60 -6.02
CA PHE A 74 5.73 -10.30 -7.45
C PHE A 74 7.06 -10.75 -8.04
N ASN A 75 8.07 -11.01 -7.20
CA ASN A 75 9.46 -11.19 -7.61
C ASN A 75 10.01 -9.98 -8.41
N GLU A 76 9.52 -8.77 -8.11
CA GLU A 76 9.96 -7.49 -8.67
C GLU A 76 9.50 -6.31 -7.80
N GLU A 77 9.89 -5.08 -8.14
CA GLU A 77 9.46 -3.86 -7.44
C GLU A 77 7.94 -3.62 -7.62
N PRO A 78 7.18 -3.37 -6.54
CA PRO A 78 5.77 -3.01 -6.62
C PRO A 78 5.52 -1.51 -6.74
N VAL A 79 4.47 -1.14 -7.48
CA VAL A 79 3.85 0.19 -7.39
C VAL A 79 2.60 0.08 -6.53
N PHE A 80 2.52 0.89 -5.47
CA PHE A 80 1.36 0.96 -4.59
C PHE A 80 0.39 2.05 -5.03
N PHE A 81 -0.91 1.82 -4.83
CA PHE A 81 -1.94 2.84 -4.98
C PHE A 81 -2.89 2.80 -3.78
N CYS A 82 -3.33 3.98 -3.36
CA CYS A 82 -4.27 4.14 -2.25
C CYS A 82 -5.39 5.14 -2.62
N PRO A 83 -6.34 4.79 -3.52
CA PRO A 83 -7.39 5.72 -3.92
C PRO A 83 -8.28 6.17 -2.74
N THR A 84 -8.36 5.37 -1.68
CA THR A 84 -9.00 5.78 -0.43
C THR A 84 -8.19 5.30 0.76
N SER A 85 -8.50 5.79 1.96
CA SER A 85 -7.79 5.38 3.17
C SER A 85 -7.91 3.88 3.48
N LYS A 86 -8.96 3.23 2.95
CA LYS A 86 -9.29 1.81 3.16
C LYS A 86 -8.79 0.89 2.06
N ILE A 87 -8.43 1.42 0.89
CA ILE A 87 -8.00 0.63 -0.26
C ILE A 87 -6.49 0.80 -0.38
N LEU A 88 -5.76 -0.31 -0.26
CA LEU A 88 -4.36 -0.38 -0.61
C LEU A 88 -4.17 -1.49 -1.64
N ILE A 89 -3.64 -1.14 -2.79
CA ILE A 89 -3.40 -2.10 -3.88
C ILE A 89 -1.95 -1.98 -4.33
N ALA A 90 -1.43 -3.04 -4.92
CA ALA A 90 -0.13 -3.03 -5.57
C ALA A 90 -0.18 -3.76 -6.90
N VAL A 91 0.61 -3.28 -7.86
CA VAL A 91 0.87 -3.95 -9.13
C VAL A 91 2.38 -4.10 -9.33
N PRO A 92 2.85 -5.07 -10.13
CA PRO A 92 4.26 -5.16 -10.47
C PRO A 92 4.69 -3.96 -11.33
N PHE A 93 5.87 -3.38 -11.08
CA PHE A 93 6.35 -2.16 -11.73
C PHE A 93 6.49 -2.30 -13.25
N SER A 94 6.86 -3.49 -13.74
CA SER A 94 6.97 -3.76 -15.17
C SER A 94 5.62 -3.81 -15.90
N GLN A 95 4.51 -3.94 -15.17
CA GLN A 95 3.19 -4.20 -15.75
C GLN A 95 2.43 -2.90 -16.05
N LYS A 96 2.09 -2.71 -17.33
CA LYS A 96 1.08 -1.71 -17.71
C LYS A 96 -0.32 -2.20 -17.34
N CYS A 97 -1.07 -1.36 -16.64
CA CYS A 97 -2.43 -1.67 -16.17
C CYS A 97 -3.45 -0.58 -16.63
N PRO A 98 -3.77 -0.45 -17.92
CA PRO A 98 -4.69 0.60 -18.40
C PRO A 98 -6.09 0.50 -17.79
N LYS A 99 -6.56 -0.73 -17.55
CA LYS A 99 -7.82 -1.01 -16.85
C LYS A 99 -7.83 -0.49 -15.41
N LEU A 100 -6.68 -0.58 -14.72
CA LEU A 100 -6.52 0.00 -13.40
C LEU A 100 -6.54 1.52 -13.47
N ALA A 101 -5.86 2.10 -14.46
CA ALA A 101 -5.87 3.55 -14.73
C ALA A 101 -7.30 4.08 -14.80
N THR A 102 -8.11 3.50 -15.69
CA THR A 102 -9.51 3.88 -15.88
C THR A 102 -10.35 3.67 -14.61
N TRP A 103 -10.08 2.62 -13.83
CA TRP A 103 -10.79 2.42 -12.58
C TRP A 103 -10.41 3.47 -11.53
N LEU A 104 -9.13 3.86 -11.43
CA LEU A 104 -8.68 4.88 -10.48
C LEU A 104 -9.27 6.27 -10.78
N THR A 105 -9.59 6.57 -12.04
CA THR A 105 -10.29 7.84 -12.37
C THR A 105 -11.75 7.87 -11.90
N THR A 106 -12.31 6.75 -11.40
CA THR A 106 -13.68 6.74 -10.85
C THR A 106 -13.77 7.32 -9.44
N PHE A 107 -12.64 7.56 -8.78
CA PHE A 107 -12.59 8.18 -7.45
C PHE A 107 -12.52 9.71 -7.60
N GLU A 108 -13.54 10.43 -7.10
CA GLU A 108 -13.60 11.90 -7.20
C GLU A 108 -12.48 12.61 -6.42
N HIS A 109 -12.07 12.04 -5.28
CA HIS A 109 -11.08 12.60 -4.37
C HIS A 109 -10.10 11.52 -3.90
N PRO A 110 -9.20 11.04 -4.78
CA PRO A 110 -8.26 10.01 -4.40
C PRO A 110 -7.25 10.56 -3.38
N LEU A 111 -6.82 9.75 -2.41
CA LEU A 111 -5.73 10.19 -1.50
C LEU A 111 -4.43 10.45 -2.25
N GLU A 112 -4.17 9.67 -3.30
CA GLU A 112 -3.02 9.79 -4.18
C GLU A 112 -3.49 9.68 -5.63
N GLN A 113 -3.12 10.65 -6.46
CA GLN A 113 -3.50 10.68 -7.89
C GLN A 113 -2.65 9.72 -8.74
N GLY A 114 -1.47 9.36 -8.27
CA GLY A 114 -0.50 8.49 -8.95
C GLY A 114 -0.16 7.23 -8.17
N GLY A 115 0.87 6.55 -8.66
CA GLY A 115 1.49 5.42 -7.97
C GLY A 115 2.51 5.89 -6.95
N VAL A 116 2.79 5.03 -5.98
CA VAL A 116 3.82 5.25 -4.96
C VAL A 116 4.83 4.12 -5.01
N LEU A 117 6.10 4.47 -5.18
CA LEU A 117 7.25 3.58 -5.05
C LEU A 117 7.83 3.65 -3.65
N TYR A 118 8.53 2.59 -3.27
CA TYR A 118 9.34 2.58 -2.07
C TYR A 118 10.68 3.26 -2.33
N SER A 119 11.03 4.26 -1.50
CA SER A 119 12.33 4.91 -1.52
C SER A 119 12.85 5.08 -0.10
N SER A 120 13.74 4.17 0.31
CA SER A 120 14.37 4.18 1.65
C SER A 120 13.38 4.27 2.82
N GLY A 121 12.23 3.61 2.69
CA GLY A 121 11.15 3.66 3.68
C GLY A 121 10.08 4.73 3.40
N PHE A 122 10.31 5.63 2.46
CA PHE A 122 9.40 6.74 2.18
C PHE A 122 8.71 6.56 0.83
N PRO A 123 7.49 7.12 0.67
CA PRO A 123 6.82 7.20 -0.61
C PRO A 123 7.57 8.10 -1.59
N ALA A 124 7.86 7.57 -2.77
CA ALA A 124 8.25 8.35 -3.94
C ALA A 124 7.12 8.29 -4.96
N HIS A 125 6.52 9.45 -5.26
CA HIS A 125 5.35 9.53 -6.14
C HIS A 125 5.79 9.37 -7.59
N ILE A 126 4.99 8.63 -8.36
CA ILE A 126 5.16 8.47 -9.80
C ILE A 126 3.84 8.75 -10.51
N ASP A 127 3.92 9.48 -11.62
CA ASP A 127 2.80 9.74 -12.52
C ASP A 127 2.56 8.52 -13.42
N HIS A 128 2.39 7.35 -12.84
CA HIS A 128 2.32 6.11 -13.60
C HIS A 128 0.92 5.87 -14.14
N PHE A 129 0.52 6.62 -15.18
CA PHE A 129 -0.49 6.24 -16.17
C PHE A 129 -0.25 6.94 -17.52
N THR A 130 0.91 6.73 -18.14
CA THR A 130 0.99 6.86 -19.61
C THR A 130 0.52 5.55 -20.22
N ALA A 131 -0.60 5.60 -20.95
CA ALA A 131 -1.08 4.52 -21.82
C ALA A 131 0.08 3.93 -22.66
#